data_AF-N8VTF2-F1
#
_entry.id   AF-N8VTF2-F1
#
_cell.length_a   1.000
_cell.length_b   1.000
_cell.length_c   1.000
_cell.angle_alpha   90.00
_cell.angle_beta   90.00
_cell.angle_gamma   90.00
#
_symmetry.space_group_name_H-M   'P 1'
#
loop_
_entity.id
_entity.type
_entity.pdbx_description
1 polymer ?
#
loop_
_entity_poly.entity_id
_entity_poly.type
_entity_poly.pdbx_seq_one_letter_code
_entity_poly.pdbx_strand_id
1 'polypeptide(L)'
;QTQAVGDNSGNLTNVVGLTTAQMFDKNSFTGFDIDDVGGTGTVWRIYDGQTAPLLRSFLTQADISATANQTKAYNGQVQGLDTTIFTGLDSSKIFSSNSSSKNVGTYNVGYYSNQQGYDFIGGSASLTINKADLAITGLSAGNNVYDATTVATLTGTASVSPLGSDSVTLGGTGTGTFADKNVGNAKAVTVSGFTLGGTDAGNYNLVQPTGLKANISKADLALAGLSAADKIYDATTTATLSGTAAVTALGSDAVSVGGTGAGTFADKNVGTNKAVTVTGYTLSGTDAGNYNLVQPTGLTATISQRTLNATLTAQNKIYDGNTSASVSYGDDRIGQDALTITGTATFNDKNAATGKTVTANNLALTGTDAGNYELASTTATTQADIDKATLTATLNAQNKIYDGNNSASVSYGDDRIGQDVLVVSGTATFNDKNAATGKTVTANGLALTGTDAGNYELASTTA
;
A
#
# COMPACT_ATOMS: atom_id res chain seq x y z
N GLN A 1 89.52 41.14 10.06
CA GLN A 1 90.13 40.27 11.09
C GLN A 1 91.51 39.87 10.60
N THR A 2 92.56 40.06 11.41
CA THR A 2 93.97 39.92 10.99
C THR A 2 94.78 38.96 11.86
N GLN A 3 94.16 37.95 12.48
CA GLN A 3 94.91 36.84 13.07
C GLN A 3 94.16 35.52 12.83
N ALA A 4 94.93 34.47 12.57
CA ALA A 4 94.46 33.23 11.98
C ALA A 4 94.91 32.01 12.80
N VAL A 5 94.35 30.85 12.48
CA VAL A 5 94.51 29.59 13.19
C VAL A 5 95.82 28.94 12.77
N GLY A 6 96.79 28.82 13.69
CA GLY A 6 98.09 28.20 13.43
C GLY A 6 98.02 26.69 13.44
N ASP A 7 98.66 26.04 12.46
CA ASP A 7 98.99 24.62 12.58
C ASP A 7 100.09 24.42 13.64
N ASN A 8 100.21 23.18 14.12
CA ASN A 8 101.11 22.81 15.21
C ASN A 8 102.61 22.84 14.79
N SER A 9 102.94 23.37 13.60
CA SER A 9 104.30 23.43 13.04
C SER A 9 104.92 24.84 13.05
N GLY A 10 104.22 25.86 13.56
CA GLY A 10 104.83 27.13 13.96
C GLY A 10 105.43 28.00 12.83
N ASN A 11 105.06 27.78 11.57
CA ASN A 11 105.49 28.63 10.44
C ASN A 11 104.28 29.31 9.79
N LEU A 12 104.16 30.63 9.98
CA LEU A 12 103.01 31.43 9.54
C LEU A 12 103.35 32.26 8.29
N THR A 13 103.22 31.66 7.10
CA THR A 13 103.18 32.39 5.83
C THR A 13 101.83 32.19 5.15
N ASN A 14 101.17 33.28 4.71
CA ASN A 14 99.85 33.32 4.07
C ASN A 14 98.64 32.91 4.92
N VAL A 15 98.61 33.29 6.20
CA VAL A 15 97.50 32.90 7.09
C VAL A 15 96.37 33.94 7.03
N VAL A 16 95.25 33.54 6.43
CA VAL A 16 94.01 34.33 6.39
C VAL A 16 93.11 33.85 7.54
N GLY A 17 92.60 34.79 8.36
CA GLY A 17 91.67 34.45 9.44
C GLY A 17 90.39 33.83 8.87
N LEU A 18 89.83 32.85 9.58
CA LEU A 18 88.56 32.25 9.18
C LEU A 18 87.45 33.29 9.25
N THR A 19 86.59 33.32 8.24
CA THR A 19 85.33 34.08 8.30
C THR A 19 84.40 33.49 9.36
N THR A 20 83.36 34.22 9.78
CA THR A 20 82.37 33.70 10.74
C THR A 20 81.71 32.41 10.26
N ALA A 21 81.42 32.28 8.95
CA ALA A 21 80.85 31.05 8.39
C ALA A 21 81.84 29.87 8.49
N GLN A 22 83.11 30.10 8.16
CA GLN A 22 84.17 29.10 8.31
C GLN A 22 84.44 28.76 9.78
N MET A 23 84.34 29.73 10.69
CA MET A 23 84.47 29.50 12.13
C MET A 23 83.40 28.57 12.70
N PHE A 24 82.24 28.45 12.05
CA PHE A 24 81.15 27.57 12.47
C PHE A 24 81.11 26.27 11.66
N ASP A 25 82.00 26.09 10.70
CA ASP A 25 82.12 24.86 9.89
C ASP A 25 83.29 24.02 10.40
N LYS A 26 82.99 22.82 10.90
CA LYS A 26 83.98 21.85 11.39
C LYS A 26 85.12 21.63 10.40
N ASN A 27 84.82 21.60 9.10
CA ASN A 27 85.80 21.29 8.05
C ASN A 27 86.87 22.38 7.90
N SER A 28 86.60 23.59 8.37
CA SER A 28 87.57 24.69 8.37
C SER A 28 88.68 24.52 9.41
N PHE A 29 88.56 23.56 10.34
CA PHE A 29 89.54 23.27 11.41
C PHE A 29 90.32 21.97 11.15
N THR A 30 90.81 21.79 9.92
CA THR A 30 91.61 20.61 9.55
C THR A 30 92.89 20.54 10.40
N GLY A 31 93.14 19.39 11.03
CA GLY A 31 94.30 19.18 11.92
C GLY A 31 94.07 19.51 13.39
N PHE A 32 92.89 20.03 13.76
CA PHE A 32 92.48 20.21 15.16
C PHE A 32 91.92 18.89 15.72
N ASP A 33 92.16 18.64 17.00
CA ASP A 33 91.49 17.55 17.73
C ASP A 33 90.06 17.99 18.11
N ILE A 34 89.15 17.93 17.13
CA ILE A 34 87.79 18.50 17.19
C ILE A 34 86.72 17.55 16.65
N ASP A 35 85.58 17.49 17.33
CA ASP A 35 84.42 16.70 16.87
C ASP A 35 83.07 17.43 17.05
N ASP A 36 82.15 17.18 16.13
CA ASP A 36 80.74 17.57 16.15
C ASP A 36 79.81 16.49 16.70
N VAL A 37 80.38 15.37 17.16
CA VAL A 37 79.68 14.36 17.98
C VAL A 37 80.00 14.53 19.48
N GLY A 38 78.98 14.41 20.32
CA GLY A 38 79.10 14.61 21.75
C GLY A 38 79.59 13.36 22.48
N GLY A 39 80.30 13.55 23.59
CA GLY A 39 80.89 12.46 24.36
C GLY A 39 82.12 11.82 23.75
N THR A 40 82.71 12.46 22.75
CA THR A 40 83.96 12.01 22.14
C THR A 40 85.16 12.43 23.00
N GLY A 41 86.31 11.78 22.81
CA GLY A 41 87.55 12.08 23.54
C GLY A 41 88.34 13.27 23.00
N THR A 42 87.81 14.00 22.01
CA THR A 42 88.52 15.12 21.36
C THR A 42 88.56 16.36 22.26
N VAL A 43 89.65 17.13 22.20
CA VAL A 43 89.81 18.34 23.02
C VAL A 43 88.73 19.40 22.75
N TRP A 44 88.30 19.54 21.50
CA TRP A 44 87.35 20.57 21.09
C TRP A 44 86.01 19.97 20.66
N ARG A 45 84.93 20.66 21.05
CA ARG A 45 83.54 20.42 20.62
C ARG A 45 83.14 21.51 19.63
N ILE A 46 82.51 21.17 18.52
CA ILE A 46 81.80 22.14 17.69
C ILE A 46 80.36 21.69 17.46
N TYR A 47 79.39 22.60 17.58
CA TYR A 47 78.06 22.36 17.05
C TYR A 47 78.04 22.91 15.64
N ASP A 48 78.24 22.03 14.66
CA ASP A 48 78.45 22.43 13.27
C ASP A 48 77.32 23.33 12.75
N GLY A 49 77.70 24.45 12.13
CA GLY A 49 76.82 25.54 11.70
C GLY A 49 76.24 26.41 12.82
N GLN A 50 76.43 26.10 14.10
CA GLN A 50 75.81 26.80 15.23
C GLN A 50 76.81 27.54 16.13
N THR A 51 78.02 26.99 16.35
CA THR A 51 79.00 27.56 17.28
C THR A 51 80.41 27.56 16.70
N ALA A 52 81.27 28.45 17.20
CA ALA A 52 82.72 28.27 17.08
C ALA A 52 83.19 27.09 17.96
N PRO A 53 84.43 26.58 17.80
CA PRO A 53 84.98 25.53 18.65
C PRO A 53 84.93 25.91 20.14
N LEU A 54 84.41 25.00 20.95
CA LEU A 54 84.28 25.06 22.40
C LEU A 54 85.27 24.08 23.05
N LEU A 55 85.89 24.46 24.16
CA LEU A 55 86.76 23.53 24.89
C LEU A 55 85.90 22.51 25.64
N ARG A 56 86.04 21.23 25.30
CA ARG A 56 85.20 20.15 25.84
C ARG A 56 85.39 19.98 27.36
N SER A 57 86.57 20.31 27.89
CA SER A 57 86.88 20.27 29.33
C SER A 57 86.02 21.20 30.20
N PHE A 58 85.33 22.17 29.60
CA PHE A 58 84.40 23.07 30.30
C PHE A 58 82.93 22.72 30.04
N LEU A 59 82.63 21.69 29.25
CA LEU A 59 81.27 21.26 28.96
C LEU A 59 80.87 20.10 29.87
N THR A 60 79.61 20.08 30.29
CA THR A 60 79.04 18.93 31.01
C THR A 60 78.43 17.97 30.01
N GLN A 61 78.81 16.70 30.04
CA GLN A 61 78.22 15.70 29.14
C GLN A 61 76.74 15.49 29.46
N ALA A 62 75.88 15.51 28.44
CA ALA A 62 74.44 15.26 28.58
C ALA A 62 73.93 14.41 27.43
N ASP A 63 73.41 13.21 27.72
CA ASP A 63 72.76 12.36 26.70
C ASP A 63 71.27 12.70 26.60
N ILE A 64 70.87 13.17 25.42
CA ILE A 64 69.50 13.57 25.13
C ILE A 64 68.81 12.62 24.14
N SER A 65 69.50 11.56 23.68
CA SER A 65 69.08 10.70 22.57
C SER A 65 67.68 10.08 22.73
N ALA A 66 67.28 9.79 23.97
CA ALA A 66 65.99 9.16 24.28
C ALA A 66 64.83 10.15 24.47
N THR A 67 65.12 11.44 24.66
CA THR A 67 64.14 12.46 25.10
C THR A 67 63.98 13.59 24.08
N ALA A 68 64.88 13.70 23.11
CA ALA A 68 64.96 14.89 22.26
C ALA A 68 63.82 15.01 21.23
N ASN A 69 63.25 13.89 20.79
CA ASN A 69 62.15 13.85 19.82
C ASN A 69 60.81 14.20 20.48
N GLN A 70 60.07 15.13 19.89
CA GLN A 70 58.78 15.59 20.40
C GLN A 70 57.67 15.41 19.37
N THR A 71 56.48 15.04 19.83
CA THR A 71 55.27 14.96 19.01
C THR A 71 54.20 15.87 19.58
N LYS A 72 53.55 16.67 18.71
CA LYS A 72 52.44 17.56 19.06
C LYS A 72 51.28 17.36 18.09
N ALA A 73 50.06 17.62 18.55
CA ALA A 73 48.91 17.71 17.66
C ALA A 73 48.84 19.12 17.07
N TYR A 74 48.46 19.24 15.81
CA TYR A 74 48.20 20.55 15.20
C TYR A 74 47.11 21.31 15.98
N ASN A 75 47.38 22.57 16.32
CA ASN A 75 46.50 23.39 17.15
C ASN A 75 46.19 24.77 16.53
N GLY A 76 46.50 24.96 15.23
CA GLY A 76 46.30 26.22 14.52
C GLY A 76 47.32 27.32 14.83
N GLN A 77 48.31 27.05 15.69
CA GLN A 77 49.34 28.02 16.12
C GLN A 77 50.76 27.51 15.80
N VAL A 78 51.74 28.41 15.86
CA VAL A 78 53.16 28.02 15.82
C VAL A 78 53.49 27.24 17.09
N GLN A 79 54.05 26.05 16.92
CA GLN A 79 54.44 25.17 18.02
C GLN A 79 55.95 25.03 18.06
N GLY A 80 56.54 25.37 19.20
CA GLY A 80 57.96 25.17 19.47
C GLY A 80 58.26 23.87 20.19
N LEU A 81 59.53 23.49 20.25
CA LEU A 81 60.01 22.47 21.17
C LEU A 81 59.82 22.89 22.63
N ASP A 82 59.49 21.94 23.50
CA ASP A 82 59.57 22.13 24.93
C ASP A 82 60.98 21.74 25.41
N THR A 83 61.78 22.72 25.84
CA THR A 83 63.15 22.48 26.35
C THR A 83 63.18 22.09 27.83
N THR A 84 62.04 22.11 28.52
CA THR A 84 61.96 21.73 29.94
C THR A 84 61.93 20.21 30.15
N ILE A 85 61.79 19.45 29.07
CA ILE A 85 61.77 17.98 29.09
C ILE A 85 63.13 17.35 29.45
N PHE A 86 64.22 18.12 29.35
CA PHE A 86 65.56 17.67 29.74
C PHE A 86 65.76 17.84 31.24
N THR A 87 65.16 16.94 32.02
CA THR A 87 65.20 16.97 33.49
C THR A 87 66.63 16.96 34.02
N GLY A 88 66.92 17.85 34.97
CA GLY A 88 68.26 17.99 35.55
C GLY A 88 69.25 18.84 34.73
N LEU A 89 68.85 19.32 33.55
CA LEU A 89 69.64 20.27 32.77
C LEU A 89 69.11 21.70 32.93
N ASP A 90 70.03 22.68 32.89
CA ASP A 90 69.72 24.10 32.88
C ASP A 90 69.27 24.51 31.48
N SER A 91 67.96 24.69 31.32
CA SER A 91 67.33 25.10 30.07
C SER A 91 67.91 26.39 29.46
N SER A 92 68.52 27.28 30.25
CA SER A 92 69.15 28.51 29.73
C SER A 92 70.42 28.26 28.91
N LYS A 93 70.98 27.04 29.00
CA LYS A 93 72.16 26.59 28.25
C LYS A 93 71.81 25.65 27.10
N ILE A 94 70.53 25.43 26.82
CA ILE A 94 70.04 24.56 25.75
C ILE A 94 69.47 25.45 24.66
N PHE A 95 70.13 25.48 23.51
CA PHE A 95 69.68 26.19 22.33
C PHE A 95 69.31 25.20 21.23
N SER A 96 68.52 25.64 20.25
CA SER A 96 68.06 24.77 19.16
C SER A 96 67.96 25.52 17.83
N SER A 97 68.22 24.80 16.74
CA SER A 97 67.97 25.26 15.37
C SER A 97 66.57 24.82 14.90
N ASN A 98 65.90 25.63 14.07
CA ASN A 98 64.56 25.32 13.51
C ASN A 98 63.53 24.87 14.56
N SER A 99 63.49 25.55 15.71
CA SER A 99 62.83 25.07 16.92
C SER A 99 61.30 25.19 16.95
N SER A 100 60.67 25.70 15.88
CA SER A 100 59.22 25.85 15.80
C SER A 100 58.68 25.74 14.38
N SER A 101 57.44 25.26 14.27
CA SER A 101 56.67 25.27 13.03
C SER A 101 55.17 25.40 13.34
N LYS A 102 54.39 25.97 12.43
CA LYS A 102 52.92 25.95 12.48
C LYS A 102 52.38 24.62 11.95
N ASN A 103 52.80 24.22 10.76
CA ASN A 103 52.12 23.21 9.95
C ASN A 103 52.51 21.78 10.33
N VAL A 104 51.70 20.84 9.89
CA VAL A 104 51.94 19.40 10.00
C VAL A 104 53.20 19.02 9.24
N GLY A 105 53.99 18.14 9.84
CA GLY A 105 55.23 17.65 9.28
C GLY A 105 56.20 17.18 10.37
N THR A 106 57.33 16.65 9.93
CA THR A 106 58.45 16.30 10.80
C THR A 106 59.60 17.25 10.50
N TYR A 107 60.04 17.99 11.51
CA TYR A 107 61.06 19.03 11.41
C TYR A 107 62.31 18.59 12.17
N ASN A 108 63.45 18.55 11.48
CA ASN A 108 64.72 18.22 12.11
C ASN A 108 65.24 19.40 12.92
N VAL A 109 65.69 19.12 14.15
CA VAL A 109 66.17 20.10 15.11
C VAL A 109 67.55 19.67 15.61
N GLY A 110 68.54 20.55 15.52
CA GLY A 110 69.81 20.38 16.21
C GLY A 110 69.79 21.08 17.56
N TYR A 111 70.25 20.40 18.62
CA TYR A 111 70.49 21.04 19.92
C TYR A 111 71.95 21.47 20.03
N TYR A 112 72.17 22.67 20.54
CA TYR A 112 73.51 23.20 20.77
C TYR A 112 73.60 23.94 22.10
N SER A 113 74.83 24.12 22.56
CA SER A 113 75.14 24.79 23.82
C SER A 113 76.28 25.77 23.62
N ASN A 114 76.59 26.57 24.63
CA ASN A 114 77.71 27.50 24.62
C ASN A 114 78.84 27.00 25.54
N GLN A 115 79.95 27.75 25.57
CA GLN A 115 81.05 27.49 26.50
C GLN A 115 80.52 27.50 27.95
N GLN A 116 80.84 26.46 28.74
CA GLN A 116 80.28 26.19 30.09
C GLN A 116 78.85 25.61 30.11
N GLY A 117 78.35 25.18 28.96
CA GLY A 117 77.10 24.46 28.81
C GLY A 117 77.30 22.95 28.69
N TYR A 118 76.63 22.34 27.72
CA TYR A 118 76.58 20.88 27.58
C TYR A 118 77.40 20.38 26.38
N ASP A 119 77.88 19.14 26.50
CA ASP A 119 78.33 18.32 25.37
C ASP A 119 77.25 17.26 25.10
N PHE A 120 76.38 17.55 24.14
CA PHE A 120 75.18 16.75 23.89
C PHE A 120 75.50 15.45 23.12
N ILE A 121 75.25 14.30 23.75
CA ILE A 121 75.20 13.00 23.06
C ILE A 121 73.80 12.85 22.45
N GLY A 122 73.73 12.57 21.14
CA GLY A 122 72.47 12.52 20.39
C GLY A 122 71.91 13.89 19.97
N GLY A 123 72.78 14.86 19.66
CA GLY A 123 72.46 16.28 19.36
C GLY A 123 71.54 16.60 18.17
N SER A 124 70.83 15.60 17.61
CA SER A 124 69.83 15.75 16.57
C SER A 124 68.49 15.16 17.02
N ALA A 125 67.41 15.89 16.78
CA ALA A 125 66.07 15.55 17.17
C ALA A 125 65.04 15.92 16.10
N SER A 126 63.78 15.61 16.37
CA SER A 126 62.66 15.97 15.53
C SER A 126 61.49 16.54 16.32
N LEU A 127 60.84 17.55 15.75
CA LEU A 127 59.49 17.97 16.12
C LEU A 127 58.52 17.42 15.09
N THR A 128 57.63 16.50 15.49
CA THR A 128 56.55 16.00 14.64
C THR A 128 55.24 16.65 15.03
N ILE A 129 54.61 17.35 14.10
CA ILE A 129 53.27 17.92 14.25
C ILE A 129 52.30 17.02 13.49
N ASN A 130 51.48 16.27 14.22
CA ASN A 130 50.44 15.40 13.66
C ASN A 130 49.21 16.21 13.27
N LYS A 131 48.49 15.72 12.26
CA LYS A 131 47.23 16.32 11.82
C LYS A 131 46.20 16.37 12.95
N ALA A 132 45.39 17.43 12.95
CA ALA A 132 44.19 17.51 13.76
C ALA A 132 42.99 16.91 13.02
N ASP A 133 42.05 16.33 13.75
CA ASP A 133 40.81 15.84 13.16
C ASP A 133 39.81 17.00 12.96
N LEU A 134 39.21 17.07 11.77
CA LEU A 134 38.23 18.07 11.40
C LEU A 134 36.93 17.38 10.97
N ALA A 135 35.96 17.35 11.88
CA ALA A 135 34.69 16.68 11.66
C ALA A 135 33.71 17.52 10.83
N ILE A 136 33.02 16.85 9.90
CA ILE A 136 31.88 17.44 9.19
C ILE A 136 30.67 17.45 10.12
N THR A 137 29.97 18.59 10.14
CA THR A 137 28.71 18.77 10.87
C THR A 137 27.62 19.35 9.96
N GLY A 138 26.38 19.42 10.44
CA GLY A 138 25.25 20.04 9.74
C GLY A 138 24.49 19.15 8.76
N LEU A 139 24.80 17.85 8.70
CA LEU A 139 24.09 16.87 7.88
C LEU A 139 23.12 16.02 8.69
N SER A 140 22.06 15.57 8.03
CA SER A 140 21.10 14.58 8.53
C SER A 140 20.66 13.66 7.40
N ALA A 141 20.25 12.43 7.72
CA ALA A 141 19.70 11.51 6.73
C ALA A 141 18.17 11.65 6.64
N GLY A 142 17.66 11.82 5.42
CA GLY A 142 16.23 11.85 5.15
C GLY A 142 15.64 10.44 5.03
N ASN A 143 14.38 10.30 5.45
CA ASN A 143 13.64 9.05 5.25
C ASN A 143 13.32 8.87 3.76
N ASN A 144 13.35 7.63 3.29
CA ASN A 144 13.04 7.26 1.92
C ASN A 144 11.81 6.37 1.85
N VAL A 145 11.05 6.47 0.76
CA VAL A 145 10.18 5.38 0.30
C VAL A 145 11.05 4.41 -0.48
N TYR A 146 10.81 3.11 -0.32
CA TYR A 146 11.57 2.07 -0.99
C TYR A 146 11.64 2.30 -2.51
N ASP A 147 12.85 2.31 -3.07
CA ASP A 147 13.11 2.61 -4.48
C ASP A 147 14.00 1.57 -5.17
N ALA A 148 14.17 0.41 -4.54
CA ALA A 148 15.07 -0.66 -4.94
C ALA A 148 16.58 -0.30 -5.00
N THR A 149 17.00 0.81 -4.38
CA THR A 149 18.42 1.22 -4.29
C THR A 149 18.94 1.25 -2.86
N THR A 150 20.26 1.39 -2.68
CA THR A 150 20.89 1.64 -1.38
C THR A 150 21.18 3.13 -1.13
N VAL A 151 20.71 4.03 -2.00
CA VAL A 151 21.04 5.46 -1.91
C VAL A 151 20.24 6.10 -0.78
N ALA A 152 20.92 6.82 0.10
CA ALA A 152 20.28 7.59 1.16
C ALA A 152 20.26 9.08 0.81
N THR A 153 19.14 9.74 1.07
CA THR A 153 19.03 11.20 0.88
C THR A 153 19.74 11.90 2.03
N LEU A 154 20.76 12.69 1.73
CA LEU A 154 21.37 13.60 2.72
C LEU A 154 20.65 14.94 2.68
N THR A 155 20.39 15.49 3.86
CA THR A 155 19.73 16.79 4.07
C THR A 155 20.60 17.67 4.96
N GLY A 156 20.32 18.97 4.97
CA GLY A 156 21.13 19.97 5.69
C GLY A 156 22.28 20.52 4.84
N THR A 157 23.26 21.14 5.50
CA THR A 157 24.41 21.76 4.84
C THR A 157 25.67 21.33 5.55
N ALA A 158 26.51 20.58 4.83
CA ALA A 158 27.78 20.12 5.36
C ALA A 158 28.71 21.29 5.64
N SER A 159 29.32 21.31 6.81
CA SER A 159 30.26 22.35 7.22
C SER A 159 31.37 21.78 8.10
N VAL A 160 32.50 22.48 8.13
CA VAL A 160 33.65 22.20 9.00
C VAL A 160 34.02 23.48 9.76
N SER A 161 34.64 23.33 10.92
CA SER A 161 35.10 24.45 11.77
C SER A 161 36.62 24.37 11.98
N PRO A 162 37.43 24.92 11.06
CA PRO A 162 38.89 24.90 11.17
C PRO A 162 39.38 25.68 12.39
N LEU A 163 40.58 25.36 12.87
CA LEU A 163 41.18 26.01 14.05
C LEU A 163 41.64 27.44 13.69
N GLY A 164 41.25 28.41 14.52
CA GLY A 164 41.73 29.79 14.40
C GLY A 164 41.37 30.44 13.07
N SER A 165 42.38 30.97 12.38
CA SER A 165 42.26 31.67 11.10
C SER A 165 42.65 30.80 9.90
N ASP A 166 42.68 29.48 10.06
CA ASP A 166 43.07 28.57 9.00
C ASP A 166 42.12 28.64 7.81
N SER A 167 42.69 28.65 6.61
CA SER A 167 41.93 28.62 5.37
C SER A 167 41.71 27.18 4.94
N VAL A 168 40.55 26.63 5.32
CA VAL A 168 40.10 25.30 4.93
C VAL A 168 38.67 25.38 4.42
N THR A 169 38.41 24.78 3.27
CA THR A 169 37.09 24.69 2.63
C THR A 169 36.68 23.23 2.49
N LEU A 170 35.38 22.96 2.63
CA LEU A 170 34.81 21.65 2.31
C LEU A 170 34.42 21.60 0.83
N GLY A 171 34.95 20.62 0.10
CA GLY A 171 34.64 20.35 -1.30
C GLY A 171 34.07 18.95 -1.52
N GLY A 172 33.83 18.59 -2.78
CA GLY A 172 33.17 17.34 -3.16
C GLY A 172 31.66 17.35 -2.93
N THR A 173 31.01 16.24 -3.28
CA THR A 173 29.55 16.06 -3.10
C THR A 173 29.32 14.88 -2.18
N GLY A 174 28.68 15.13 -1.04
CA GLY A 174 28.32 14.09 -0.08
C GLY A 174 27.35 13.07 -0.68
N THR A 175 27.68 11.79 -0.57
CA THR A 175 26.77 10.68 -0.89
C THR A 175 26.42 9.92 0.39
N GLY A 176 25.13 9.63 0.55
CA GLY A 176 24.62 8.78 1.63
C GLY A 176 24.31 7.38 1.09
N THR A 177 24.62 6.34 1.85
CA THR A 177 24.32 4.96 1.45
C THR A 177 23.86 4.13 2.65
N PHE A 178 22.76 3.40 2.49
CA PHE A 178 22.29 2.38 3.40
C PHE A 178 23.07 1.07 3.19
N ALA A 179 23.19 0.23 4.22
CA ALA A 179 23.84 -1.08 4.09
C ALA A 179 23.12 -2.03 3.12
N ASP A 180 21.80 -1.89 3.01
CA ASP A 180 20.94 -2.67 2.12
C ASP A 180 19.69 -1.85 1.76
N LYS A 181 19.03 -2.23 0.67
CA LYS A 181 17.85 -1.53 0.13
C LYS A 181 16.57 -1.74 0.96
N ASN A 182 16.52 -2.75 1.82
CA ASN A 182 15.25 -3.23 2.38
C ASN A 182 14.66 -2.26 3.39
N VAL A 183 13.34 -2.25 3.43
CA VAL A 183 12.51 -1.51 4.38
C VAL A 183 12.96 -1.75 5.81
N GLY A 184 13.01 -0.68 6.60
CA GLY A 184 13.45 -0.75 7.98
C GLY A 184 13.49 0.61 8.64
N ASN A 185 13.43 0.61 9.97
CA ASN A 185 13.50 1.82 10.77
C ASN A 185 14.92 2.06 11.26
N ALA A 186 15.30 3.34 11.39
CA ALA A 186 16.56 3.81 11.94
C ALA A 186 17.80 3.12 11.32
N LYS A 187 17.75 2.85 10.01
CA LYS A 187 18.86 2.27 9.25
C LYS A 187 20.03 3.25 9.23
N ALA A 188 21.22 2.73 9.52
CA ALA A 188 22.44 3.54 9.48
C ALA A 188 22.72 4.02 8.06
N VAL A 189 23.19 5.27 7.96
CA VAL A 189 23.61 5.89 6.70
C VAL A 189 25.10 6.22 6.78
N THR A 190 25.86 5.64 5.85
CA THR A 190 27.28 5.95 5.68
C THR A 190 27.42 7.13 4.73
N VAL A 191 28.26 8.10 5.10
CA VAL A 191 28.52 9.31 4.30
C VAL A 191 29.93 9.25 3.72
N SER A 192 30.05 9.58 2.43
CA SER A 192 31.33 9.70 1.74
C SER A 192 31.32 10.83 0.71
N GLY A 193 32.44 11.06 0.01
CA GLY A 193 32.51 12.00 -1.12
C GLY A 193 32.94 13.43 -0.79
N PHE A 194 32.98 13.81 0.50
CA PHE A 194 33.56 15.10 0.90
C PHE A 194 35.09 15.07 0.93
N THR A 195 35.69 16.21 0.62
CA THR A 195 37.15 16.43 0.62
C THR A 195 37.49 17.78 1.24
N LEU A 196 38.73 17.94 1.72
CA LEU A 196 39.24 19.23 2.21
C LEU A 196 40.07 19.92 1.13
N GLY A 197 39.88 21.23 1.00
CA GLY A 197 40.70 22.14 0.19
C GLY A 197 41.10 23.38 0.98
N GLY A 198 41.89 24.27 0.37
CA GLY A 198 42.46 25.44 1.04
C GLY A 198 43.93 25.25 1.45
N THR A 199 44.60 26.34 1.80
CA THR A 199 46.04 26.35 2.05
C THR A 199 46.44 25.58 3.31
N ASP A 200 45.55 25.49 4.29
CA ASP A 200 45.81 24.81 5.57
C ASP A 200 45.21 23.40 5.63
N ALA A 201 44.56 22.90 4.55
CA ALA A 201 43.91 21.59 4.52
C ALA A 201 44.86 20.43 4.80
N GLY A 202 46.14 20.57 4.43
CA GLY A 202 47.20 19.60 4.71
C GLY A 202 47.42 19.35 6.21
N ASN A 203 46.94 20.25 7.08
CA ASN A 203 47.07 20.14 8.52
C ASN A 203 45.98 19.28 9.20
N TYR A 204 45.00 18.80 8.44
CA TYR A 204 43.82 18.12 8.97
C TYR A 204 43.58 16.73 8.38
N ASN A 205 42.94 15.88 9.18
CA ASN A 205 42.23 14.69 8.74
C ASN A 205 40.74 15.01 8.64
N LEU A 206 40.11 14.72 7.51
CA LEU A 206 38.65 14.87 7.39
C LEU A 206 37.94 13.71 8.07
N VAL A 207 37.09 14.03 9.05
CA VAL A 207 36.26 13.04 9.72
C VAL A 207 34.83 13.13 9.19
N GLN A 208 34.39 12.07 8.51
CA GLN A 208 33.03 11.98 7.97
C GLN A 208 31.99 11.89 9.12
N PRO A 209 30.75 12.36 8.91
CA PRO A 209 29.70 12.24 9.91
C PRO A 209 29.43 10.77 10.25
N THR A 210 29.18 10.50 11.53
CA THR A 210 28.78 9.17 12.01
C THR A 210 27.44 9.24 12.73
N GLY A 211 26.74 8.11 12.84
CA GLY A 211 25.49 8.01 13.60
C GLY A 211 24.25 8.53 12.88
N LEU A 212 24.34 8.92 11.60
CA LEU A 212 23.16 9.28 10.80
C LEU A 212 22.28 8.05 10.59
N LYS A 213 20.97 8.24 10.76
CA LYS A 213 19.96 7.19 10.62
C LYS A 213 18.75 7.73 9.88
N ALA A 214 18.14 6.88 9.07
CA ALA A 214 16.89 7.16 8.38
C ALA A 214 16.03 5.89 8.25
N ASN A 215 14.74 6.09 8.03
CA ASN A 215 13.81 5.00 7.75
C ASN A 215 13.70 4.79 6.23
N ILE A 216 13.50 3.54 5.83
CA ILE A 216 12.98 3.19 4.50
C ILE A 216 11.57 2.63 4.72
N SER A 217 10.54 3.36 4.26
CA SER A 217 9.15 2.90 4.28
C SER A 217 8.83 2.08 3.03
N LYS A 218 7.81 1.24 3.10
CA LYS A 218 7.37 0.42 1.95
C LYS A 218 6.91 1.29 0.78
N ALA A 219 7.13 0.80 -0.43
CA ALA A 219 6.52 1.34 -1.64
C ALA A 219 5.19 0.63 -1.94
N ASP A 220 4.28 1.28 -2.63
CA ASP A 220 3.01 0.68 -3.01
C ASP A 220 3.13 0.00 -4.38
N LEU A 221 2.63 -1.23 -4.49
CA LEU A 221 2.42 -1.93 -5.76
C LEU A 221 0.93 -2.09 -6.03
N ALA A 222 0.45 -1.42 -7.07
CA ALA A 222 -0.91 -1.59 -7.56
C ALA A 222 -1.06 -2.96 -8.26
N LEU A 223 -2.03 -3.73 -7.81
CA LEU A 223 -2.46 -4.94 -8.49
C LEU A 223 -3.29 -4.58 -9.72
N ALA A 224 -2.95 -5.18 -10.86
CA ALA A 224 -3.63 -4.97 -12.14
C ALA A 224 -3.93 -6.31 -12.84
N GLY A 225 -4.55 -6.22 -14.02
CA GLY A 225 -4.80 -7.37 -14.90
C GLY A 225 -6.09 -8.15 -14.61
N LEU A 226 -6.96 -7.61 -13.75
CA LEU A 226 -8.24 -8.21 -13.39
C LEU A 226 -9.42 -7.42 -13.97
N SER A 227 -10.49 -8.14 -14.27
CA SER A 227 -11.81 -7.60 -14.56
C SER A 227 -12.88 -8.37 -13.79
N ALA A 228 -14.06 -7.75 -13.60
CA ALA A 228 -15.23 -8.42 -13.06
C ALA A 228 -16.16 -8.83 -14.20
N ALA A 229 -16.70 -10.04 -14.13
CA ALA A 229 -17.64 -10.54 -15.13
C ALA A 229 -19.08 -10.19 -14.76
N ASP A 230 -19.88 -9.86 -15.77
CA ASP A 230 -21.33 -9.74 -15.64
C ASP A 230 -21.95 -11.08 -15.24
N LYS A 231 -23.09 -11.02 -14.55
CA LYS A 231 -23.85 -12.21 -14.15
C LYS A 231 -25.35 -12.01 -14.31
N ILE A 232 -26.07 -13.12 -14.42
CA ILE A 232 -27.52 -13.13 -14.21
C ILE A 232 -27.76 -13.23 -12.70
N TYR A 233 -28.82 -12.58 -12.23
CA TYR A 233 -29.22 -12.62 -10.84
C TYR A 233 -29.35 -14.05 -10.31
N ASP A 234 -28.61 -14.35 -9.24
CA ASP A 234 -28.52 -15.67 -8.59
C ASP A 234 -28.73 -15.60 -7.07
N ALA A 235 -29.26 -14.47 -6.58
CA ALA A 235 -29.46 -14.14 -5.17
C ALA A 235 -28.17 -14.07 -4.30
N THR A 236 -26.98 -14.00 -4.89
CA THR A 236 -25.70 -13.85 -4.16
C THR A 236 -24.98 -12.54 -4.49
N THR A 237 -24.11 -12.08 -3.59
CA THR A 237 -23.24 -10.91 -3.81
C THR A 237 -21.89 -11.29 -4.45
N THR A 238 -21.64 -12.56 -4.72
CA THR A 238 -20.36 -13.01 -5.28
C THR A 238 -20.19 -12.52 -6.71
N ALA A 239 -19.05 -11.88 -6.98
CA ALA A 239 -18.63 -11.49 -8.32
C ALA A 239 -17.52 -12.43 -8.81
N THR A 240 -17.62 -12.86 -10.06
CA THR A 240 -16.58 -13.65 -10.71
C THR A 240 -15.50 -12.71 -11.23
N LEU A 241 -14.26 -12.91 -10.78
CA LEU A 241 -13.10 -12.21 -11.31
C LEU A 241 -12.49 -13.00 -12.47
N SER A 242 -12.02 -12.31 -13.49
CA SER A 242 -11.30 -12.89 -14.63
C SER A 242 -10.02 -12.11 -14.92
N GLY A 243 -9.16 -12.69 -15.75
CA GLY A 243 -7.83 -12.14 -16.05
C GLY A 243 -6.73 -12.76 -15.20
N THR A 244 -5.58 -12.11 -15.16
CA THR A 244 -4.40 -12.58 -14.40
C THR A 244 -3.88 -11.44 -13.54
N ALA A 245 -3.98 -11.63 -12.24
CA ALA A 245 -3.50 -10.65 -11.26
C ALA A 245 -1.98 -10.51 -11.35
N ALA A 246 -1.51 -9.27 -11.55
CA ALA A 246 -0.08 -8.98 -11.69
C ALA A 246 0.28 -7.66 -10.99
N VAL A 247 1.55 -7.55 -10.59
CA VAL A 247 2.18 -6.32 -10.13
C VAL A 247 3.45 -6.04 -10.94
N THR A 248 3.87 -4.78 -10.99
CA THR A 248 5.13 -4.37 -11.61
C THR A 248 6.11 -3.97 -10.52
N ALA A 249 6.98 -4.90 -10.12
CA ALA A 249 8.01 -4.65 -9.10
C ALA A 249 9.05 -3.63 -9.60
N LEU A 250 9.70 -2.92 -8.67
CA LEU A 250 10.76 -1.98 -9.01
C LEU A 250 12.05 -2.73 -9.36
N GLY A 251 12.71 -2.31 -10.45
CA GLY A 251 14.01 -2.87 -10.86
C GLY A 251 13.96 -4.37 -11.15
N SER A 252 14.80 -5.13 -10.46
CA SER A 252 14.92 -6.60 -10.61
C SER A 252 14.41 -7.36 -9.37
N ASP A 253 13.54 -6.72 -8.58
CA ASP A 253 13.01 -7.31 -7.37
C ASP A 253 12.20 -8.58 -7.65
N ALA A 254 12.42 -9.59 -6.81
CA ALA A 254 11.68 -10.83 -6.88
C ALA A 254 10.39 -10.72 -6.05
N VAL A 255 9.33 -10.27 -6.73
CA VAL A 255 7.97 -10.16 -6.18
C VAL A 255 6.97 -10.83 -7.13
N SER A 256 6.10 -11.67 -6.56
CA SER A 256 5.00 -12.30 -7.28
C SER A 256 3.67 -12.09 -6.53
N VAL A 257 2.57 -12.18 -7.26
CA VAL A 257 1.23 -12.17 -6.69
C VAL A 257 0.87 -13.59 -6.23
N GLY A 258 0.46 -13.71 -4.98
CA GLY A 258 -0.11 -14.92 -4.40
C GLY A 258 -1.54 -14.72 -3.91
N GLY A 259 -2.07 -15.73 -3.21
CA GLY A 259 -3.45 -15.73 -2.72
C GLY A 259 -4.48 -15.99 -3.82
N THR A 260 -5.75 -16.01 -3.43
CA THR A 260 -6.88 -16.21 -4.35
C THR A 260 -7.80 -15.01 -4.23
N GLY A 261 -8.02 -14.31 -5.34
CA GLY A 261 -8.92 -13.16 -5.40
C GLY A 261 -10.36 -13.54 -5.13
N ALA A 262 -11.04 -12.73 -4.31
CA ALA A 262 -12.49 -12.80 -4.12
C ALA A 262 -13.12 -11.45 -4.53
N GLY A 263 -14.05 -11.51 -5.47
CA GLY A 263 -14.85 -10.37 -5.92
C GLY A 263 -16.21 -10.34 -5.23
N THR A 264 -16.68 -9.16 -4.84
CA THR A 264 -17.99 -9.02 -4.18
C THR A 264 -18.69 -7.72 -4.60
N PHE A 265 -19.96 -7.82 -4.97
CA PHE A 265 -20.88 -6.70 -5.14
C PHE A 265 -21.39 -6.22 -3.77
N ALA A 266 -21.74 -4.94 -3.65
CA ALA A 266 -22.30 -4.40 -2.39
C ALA A 266 -23.64 -5.04 -2.00
N ASP A 267 -24.43 -5.46 -3.00
CA ASP A 267 -25.73 -6.09 -2.83
C ASP A 267 -26.01 -7.04 -4.01
N LYS A 268 -26.98 -7.94 -3.82
CA LYS A 268 -27.37 -8.97 -4.81
C LYS A 268 -28.21 -8.43 -5.97
N ASN A 269 -28.73 -7.21 -5.88
CA ASN A 269 -29.80 -6.74 -6.76
C ASN A 269 -29.27 -6.35 -8.13
N VAL A 270 -30.14 -6.53 -9.13
CA VAL A 270 -29.93 -6.15 -10.52
C VAL A 270 -29.50 -4.69 -10.64
N GLY A 271 -28.56 -4.44 -11.54
CA GLY A 271 -28.04 -3.12 -11.81
C GLY A 271 -26.85 -3.17 -12.76
N THR A 272 -26.64 -2.08 -13.49
CA THR A 272 -25.51 -1.91 -14.40
C THR A 272 -24.34 -1.24 -13.70
N ASN A 273 -23.11 -1.51 -14.16
CA ASN A 273 -21.87 -0.91 -13.66
C ASN A 273 -21.74 -0.97 -12.12
N LYS A 274 -22.23 -2.04 -11.49
CA LYS A 274 -22.12 -2.22 -10.04
C LYS A 274 -20.65 -2.41 -9.68
N ALA A 275 -20.18 -1.63 -8.70
CA ALA A 275 -18.82 -1.73 -8.21
C ALA A 275 -18.54 -3.13 -7.61
N VAL A 276 -17.36 -3.65 -7.91
CA VAL A 276 -16.85 -4.92 -7.39
C VAL A 276 -15.63 -4.66 -6.52
N THR A 277 -15.73 -5.04 -5.26
CA THR A 277 -14.60 -4.99 -4.33
C THR A 277 -13.77 -6.26 -4.47
N VAL A 278 -12.44 -6.12 -4.54
CA VAL A 278 -11.50 -7.25 -4.66
C VAL A 278 -10.68 -7.38 -3.39
N THR A 279 -10.57 -8.59 -2.88
CA THR A 279 -9.75 -8.95 -1.72
C THR A 279 -9.03 -10.29 -1.95
N GLY A 280 -8.15 -10.68 -1.03
CA GLY A 280 -7.57 -12.04 -1.00
C GLY A 280 -6.22 -12.22 -1.71
N TYR A 281 -5.80 -11.26 -2.54
CA TYR A 281 -4.45 -11.27 -3.09
C TYR A 281 -3.39 -10.82 -2.07
N THR A 282 -2.21 -11.39 -2.19
CA THR A 282 -1.02 -11.07 -1.37
C THR A 282 0.23 -10.96 -2.23
N LEU A 283 1.31 -10.42 -1.67
CA LEU A 283 2.63 -10.44 -2.28
C LEU A 283 3.47 -11.56 -1.67
N SER A 284 4.27 -12.22 -2.51
CA SER A 284 5.26 -13.22 -2.12
C SER A 284 6.57 -13.02 -2.88
N GLY A 285 7.63 -13.69 -2.44
CA GLY A 285 8.99 -13.48 -2.97
C GLY A 285 9.92 -12.80 -1.95
N THR A 286 11.21 -12.78 -2.24
CA THR A 286 12.25 -12.30 -1.30
C THR A 286 12.15 -10.81 -1.03
N ASP A 287 11.64 -10.04 -1.99
CA ASP A 287 11.54 -8.58 -1.87
C ASP A 287 10.13 -8.10 -1.47
N ALA A 288 9.16 -9.02 -1.31
CA ALA A 288 7.76 -8.67 -1.02
C ALA A 288 7.59 -7.86 0.28
N GLY A 289 8.47 -8.06 1.26
CA GLY A 289 8.48 -7.30 2.52
C GLY A 289 8.75 -5.81 2.34
N ASN A 290 9.22 -5.38 1.17
CA ASN A 290 9.51 -3.98 0.85
C ASN A 290 8.30 -3.22 0.28
N TYR A 291 7.17 -3.90 0.09
CA TYR A 291 6.01 -3.34 -0.59
C TYR A 291 4.71 -3.46 0.21
N ASN A 292 3.78 -2.54 -0.02
CA ASN A 292 2.37 -2.71 0.27
C ASN A 292 1.65 -3.15 -1.01
N LEU A 293 0.75 -4.13 -0.90
CA LEU A 293 -0.15 -4.44 -2.00
C LEU A 293 -1.35 -3.51 -1.99
N VAL A 294 -1.58 -2.83 -3.11
CA VAL A 294 -2.78 -2.04 -3.33
C VAL A 294 -3.72 -2.85 -4.23
N GLN A 295 -4.87 -3.26 -3.67
CA GLN A 295 -5.90 -4.00 -4.40
C GLN A 295 -6.50 -3.13 -5.52
N PRO A 296 -6.99 -3.72 -6.62
CA PRO A 296 -7.51 -2.95 -7.73
C PRO A 296 -8.80 -2.23 -7.33
N THR A 297 -8.96 -1.00 -7.81
CA THR A 297 -10.16 -0.19 -7.63
C THR A 297 -10.84 0.07 -8.96
N GLY A 298 -12.15 0.29 -8.96
CA GLY A 298 -12.89 0.69 -10.16
C GLY A 298 -13.32 -0.46 -11.06
N LEU A 299 -13.22 -1.72 -10.61
CA LEU A 299 -13.87 -2.83 -11.31
C LEU A 299 -15.38 -2.70 -11.16
N THR A 300 -16.08 -2.88 -12.28
CA THR A 300 -17.54 -2.86 -12.34
C THR A 300 -18.05 -4.03 -13.17
N ALA A 301 -19.23 -4.53 -12.83
CA ALA A 301 -19.95 -5.53 -13.61
C ALA A 301 -21.46 -5.32 -13.48
N THR A 302 -22.22 -5.89 -14.40
CA THR A 302 -23.68 -5.84 -14.45
C THR A 302 -24.26 -7.11 -13.83
N ILE A 303 -25.29 -6.95 -13.00
CA ILE A 303 -26.20 -8.02 -12.62
C ILE A 303 -27.47 -7.84 -13.46
N SER A 304 -27.70 -8.73 -14.40
CA SER A 304 -28.90 -8.74 -15.27
C SER A 304 -30.05 -9.49 -14.62
N GLN A 305 -31.28 -9.13 -14.98
CA GLN A 305 -32.48 -9.80 -14.48
C GLN A 305 -32.48 -11.28 -14.81
N ARG A 306 -33.00 -12.10 -13.88
CA ARG A 306 -33.30 -13.50 -14.16
C ARG A 306 -34.70 -13.62 -14.75
N THR A 307 -34.85 -14.39 -15.82
CA THR A 307 -36.17 -14.74 -16.33
C THR A 307 -36.96 -15.55 -15.30
N LEU A 308 -38.19 -15.13 -14.99
CA LEU A 308 -39.13 -15.79 -14.09
C LEU A 308 -40.29 -16.40 -14.88
N ASN A 309 -40.55 -17.68 -14.68
CA ASN A 309 -41.68 -18.38 -15.29
C ASN A 309 -42.86 -18.40 -14.32
N ALA A 310 -43.93 -17.68 -14.64
CA ALA A 310 -45.18 -17.73 -13.88
C ALA A 310 -46.01 -18.96 -14.27
N THR A 311 -46.62 -19.60 -13.28
CA THR A 311 -47.58 -20.69 -13.44
C THR A 311 -48.93 -20.29 -12.86
N LEU A 312 -49.99 -20.89 -13.40
CA LEU A 312 -51.37 -20.53 -13.08
C LEU A 312 -52.18 -21.77 -12.75
N THR A 313 -52.84 -21.76 -11.60
CA THR A 313 -53.91 -22.71 -11.27
C THR A 313 -55.23 -21.96 -11.16
N ALA A 314 -56.32 -22.57 -11.62
CA ALA A 314 -57.65 -21.99 -11.58
C ALA A 314 -58.62 -22.90 -10.84
N GLN A 315 -59.55 -22.31 -10.11
CA GLN A 315 -60.60 -23.04 -9.41
C GLN A 315 -61.82 -23.20 -10.31
N ASN A 316 -62.43 -24.39 -10.25
CA ASN A 316 -63.76 -24.60 -10.82
C ASN A 316 -64.77 -23.66 -10.13
N LYS A 317 -65.83 -23.30 -10.85
CA LYS A 317 -66.93 -22.48 -10.31
C LYS A 317 -68.28 -23.00 -10.78
N ILE A 318 -69.32 -22.70 -10.03
CA ILE A 318 -70.70 -22.83 -10.49
C ILE A 318 -71.03 -21.60 -11.35
N TYR A 319 -71.81 -21.80 -12.39
CA TYR A 319 -72.29 -20.73 -13.27
C TYR A 319 -72.93 -19.59 -12.47
N ASP A 320 -72.40 -18.37 -12.67
CA ASP A 320 -72.81 -17.15 -11.97
C ASP A 320 -73.05 -15.98 -12.93
N GLY A 321 -73.07 -16.26 -14.25
CA GLY A 321 -73.22 -15.27 -15.30
C GLY A 321 -71.97 -14.44 -15.64
N ASN A 322 -70.82 -14.65 -14.97
CA ASN A 322 -69.59 -13.88 -15.16
C ASN A 322 -68.41 -14.73 -15.64
N THR A 323 -67.49 -14.11 -16.40
CA THR A 323 -66.25 -14.75 -16.87
C THR A 323 -65.10 -14.71 -15.87
N SER A 324 -65.23 -14.00 -14.74
CA SER A 324 -64.17 -13.89 -13.74
C SER A 324 -63.79 -15.26 -13.18
N ALA A 325 -62.49 -15.53 -13.13
CA ALA A 325 -61.91 -16.76 -12.57
C ALA A 325 -61.18 -16.47 -11.26
N SER A 326 -61.30 -17.39 -10.30
CA SER A 326 -60.46 -17.40 -9.10
C SER A 326 -59.22 -18.24 -9.38
N VAL A 327 -58.04 -17.67 -9.17
CA VAL A 327 -56.76 -18.28 -9.54
C VAL A 327 -55.73 -18.17 -8.43
N SER A 328 -54.73 -19.04 -8.47
CA SER A 328 -53.49 -18.90 -7.70
C SER A 328 -52.30 -18.86 -8.66
N TYR A 329 -51.32 -18.01 -8.34
CA TYR A 329 -50.08 -17.88 -9.10
C TYR A 329 -48.96 -18.64 -8.38
N GLY A 330 -48.18 -19.39 -9.14
CA GLY A 330 -46.90 -19.95 -8.70
C GLY A 330 -45.77 -19.47 -9.62
N ASP A 331 -44.52 -19.73 -9.24
CA ASP A 331 -43.36 -19.36 -10.05
C ASP A 331 -42.09 -20.15 -9.69
N ASP A 332 -41.00 -19.89 -10.42
CA ASP A 332 -39.71 -20.54 -10.26
C ASP A 332 -38.64 -19.63 -9.59
N ARG A 333 -39.04 -18.68 -8.73
CA ARG A 333 -38.09 -17.74 -8.08
C ARG A 333 -36.98 -18.47 -7.29
N ILE A 334 -35.87 -17.78 -7.10
CA ILE A 334 -34.76 -18.28 -6.27
C ILE A 334 -35.09 -18.09 -4.79
N GLY A 335 -35.07 -19.18 -4.03
CA GLY A 335 -35.19 -19.16 -2.57
C GLY A 335 -36.49 -18.50 -2.08
N GLN A 336 -36.35 -17.55 -1.15
CA GLN A 336 -37.48 -16.85 -0.53
C GLN A 336 -37.54 -15.37 -0.93
N ASP A 337 -37.10 -15.03 -2.15
CA ASP A 337 -37.17 -13.67 -2.65
C ASP A 337 -38.60 -13.10 -2.51
N ALA A 338 -38.68 -11.87 -1.98
CA ALA A 338 -39.90 -11.18 -1.65
C ALA A 338 -40.48 -10.50 -2.90
N LEU A 339 -41.22 -11.28 -3.67
CA LEU A 339 -42.02 -10.82 -4.80
C LEU A 339 -43.43 -11.43 -4.80
N THR A 340 -44.35 -10.82 -5.54
CA THR A 340 -45.73 -11.27 -5.73
C THR A 340 -46.10 -11.10 -7.19
N ILE A 341 -46.80 -12.09 -7.74
CA ILE A 341 -47.38 -12.03 -9.09
C ILE A 341 -48.81 -11.53 -8.96
N THR A 342 -49.16 -10.56 -9.78
CA THR A 342 -50.53 -10.06 -9.93
C THR A 342 -50.98 -10.23 -11.37
N GLY A 343 -52.29 -10.29 -11.61
CA GLY A 343 -52.88 -10.40 -12.94
C GLY A 343 -54.40 -10.43 -12.88
N THR A 344 -55.03 -10.43 -14.05
CA THR A 344 -56.49 -10.53 -14.19
C THR A 344 -56.85 -11.80 -14.93
N ALA A 345 -57.58 -12.71 -14.28
CA ALA A 345 -57.91 -14.02 -14.85
C ALA A 345 -59.39 -14.16 -15.21
N THR A 346 -59.65 -14.67 -16.42
CA THR A 346 -61.00 -14.89 -16.94
C THR A 346 -61.12 -16.20 -17.70
N PHE A 347 -62.28 -16.84 -17.62
CA PHE A 347 -62.73 -17.84 -18.57
C PHE A 347 -62.94 -17.21 -19.95
N ASN A 348 -62.82 -18.02 -21.00
CA ASN A 348 -63.02 -17.61 -22.38
C ASN A 348 -64.46 -17.14 -22.67
N ASP A 349 -65.45 -17.68 -21.96
CA ASP A 349 -66.86 -17.26 -21.98
C ASP A 349 -67.55 -17.67 -20.65
N LYS A 350 -68.78 -17.20 -20.43
CA LYS A 350 -69.53 -17.43 -19.17
C LYS A 350 -70.15 -18.83 -19.05
N ASN A 351 -70.23 -19.59 -20.14
CA ASN A 351 -71.13 -20.76 -20.22
C ASN A 351 -70.56 -22.00 -19.54
N ALA A 352 -71.43 -22.80 -18.92
CA ALA A 352 -71.08 -24.03 -18.24
C ALA A 352 -70.49 -25.07 -19.21
N ALA A 353 -69.29 -25.55 -18.90
CA ALA A 353 -68.57 -26.58 -19.64
C ALA A 353 -67.36 -27.06 -18.83
N THR A 354 -66.88 -28.26 -19.14
CA THR A 354 -65.63 -28.80 -18.59
C THR A 354 -64.42 -28.34 -19.41
N GLY A 355 -63.24 -28.24 -18.79
CA GLY A 355 -61.98 -27.94 -19.46
C GLY A 355 -61.94 -26.56 -20.12
N LYS A 356 -62.67 -25.58 -19.59
CA LYS A 356 -62.67 -24.23 -20.16
C LYS A 356 -61.31 -23.58 -19.95
N THR A 357 -60.86 -22.86 -20.98
CA THR A 357 -59.60 -22.10 -20.88
C THR A 357 -59.77 -20.92 -19.95
N VAL A 358 -58.88 -20.82 -18.97
CA VAL A 358 -58.69 -19.65 -18.11
C VAL A 358 -57.41 -18.96 -18.53
N THR A 359 -57.50 -17.66 -18.85
CA THR A 359 -56.34 -16.84 -19.21
C THR A 359 -56.14 -15.76 -18.17
N ALA A 360 -54.96 -15.71 -17.57
CA ALA A 360 -54.49 -14.57 -16.80
C ALA A 360 -53.73 -13.61 -17.71
N ASN A 361 -54.21 -12.38 -17.79
CA ASN A 361 -53.58 -11.29 -18.54
C ASN A 361 -52.91 -10.28 -17.59
N ASN A 362 -52.03 -9.46 -18.16
CA ASN A 362 -51.34 -8.37 -17.47
C ASN A 362 -50.57 -8.85 -16.24
N LEU A 363 -49.85 -9.98 -16.37
CA LEU A 363 -49.00 -10.46 -15.30
C LEU A 363 -47.93 -9.42 -14.98
N ALA A 364 -47.80 -9.09 -13.70
CA ALA A 364 -46.82 -8.14 -13.20
C ALA A 364 -46.19 -8.60 -11.89
N LEU A 365 -44.93 -8.24 -11.68
CA LEU A 365 -44.20 -8.51 -10.44
C LEU A 365 -44.20 -7.27 -9.54
N THR A 366 -44.47 -7.47 -8.26
CA THR A 366 -44.37 -6.44 -7.22
C THR A 366 -43.59 -6.98 -6.03
N GLY A 367 -42.98 -6.11 -5.22
CA GLY A 367 -42.20 -6.49 -4.05
C GLY A 367 -40.76 -5.99 -4.12
N THR A 368 -40.00 -6.17 -3.04
CA THR A 368 -38.62 -5.64 -2.92
C THR A 368 -37.64 -6.34 -3.84
N ASP A 369 -37.87 -7.62 -4.15
CA ASP A 369 -37.00 -8.39 -5.05
C ASP A 369 -37.54 -8.47 -6.48
N ALA A 370 -38.69 -7.86 -6.78
CA ALA A 370 -39.32 -7.94 -8.11
C ALA A 370 -38.42 -7.40 -9.22
N GLY A 371 -37.66 -6.33 -8.96
CA GLY A 371 -36.72 -5.75 -9.92
C GLY A 371 -35.58 -6.68 -10.33
N ASN A 372 -35.36 -7.78 -9.60
CA ASN A 372 -34.34 -8.77 -9.92
C ASN A 372 -34.76 -9.78 -11.00
N TYR A 373 -36.03 -9.73 -11.40
CA TYR A 373 -36.63 -10.68 -12.32
C TYR A 373 -37.32 -9.98 -13.49
N GLU A 374 -37.33 -10.68 -14.62
CA GLU A 374 -38.13 -10.33 -15.80
C GLU A 374 -39.12 -11.47 -16.05
N LEU A 375 -40.41 -11.16 -16.18
CA LEU A 375 -41.40 -12.19 -16.51
C LEU A 375 -41.14 -12.74 -17.92
N ALA A 376 -41.07 -14.07 -18.06
CA ALA A 376 -40.94 -14.72 -19.36
C ALA A 376 -42.12 -14.41 -20.30
N SER A 377 -43.29 -14.15 -19.72
CA SER A 377 -44.53 -13.81 -20.42
C SER A 377 -45.44 -12.99 -19.50
N THR A 378 -46.17 -12.02 -20.06
CA THR A 378 -47.19 -11.23 -19.35
C THR A 378 -48.57 -11.89 -19.35
N THR A 379 -48.66 -13.13 -19.85
CA THR A 379 -49.88 -13.94 -19.90
C THR A 379 -49.62 -15.38 -19.51
N ALA A 380 -50.58 -16.03 -18.86
CA ALA A 380 -50.55 -17.47 -18.56
C ALA A 380 -51.94 -18.09 -18.77
N THR A 381 -51.99 -19.36 -19.18
CA THR A 381 -53.25 -20.08 -19.43
C THR A 381 -53.30 -21.38 -18.65
N THR A 382 -54.48 -21.76 -18.22
CA THR A 382 -54.78 -23.07 -17.62
C THR A 382 -56.21 -23.48 -17.98
N GLN A 383 -56.70 -24.58 -17.43
CA GLN A 383 -58.10 -25.02 -17.59
C GLN A 383 -58.80 -25.16 -16.24
N ALA A 384 -60.10 -24.89 -16.23
CA ALA A 384 -61.01 -25.16 -15.11
C ALA A 384 -62.44 -25.36 -15.64
N ASP A 385 -63.31 -25.93 -14.82
CA ASP A 385 -64.71 -26.18 -15.18
C ASP A 385 -65.61 -25.02 -14.72
N ILE A 386 -66.64 -24.74 -15.52
CA ILE A 386 -67.83 -24.03 -15.04
C ILE A 386 -68.94 -25.07 -14.94
N ASP A 387 -69.30 -25.45 -13.71
CA ASP A 387 -70.41 -26.33 -13.42
C ASP A 387 -71.75 -25.61 -13.64
N LYS A 388 -72.77 -26.36 -14.02
CA LYS A 388 -74.11 -25.80 -14.22
C LYS A 388 -74.69 -25.28 -12.90
N ALA A 389 -75.42 -24.17 -12.96
CA ALA A 389 -76.23 -23.72 -11.83
C ALA A 389 -77.47 -24.59 -11.68
N THR A 390 -77.88 -24.88 -10.46
CA THR A 390 -79.18 -25.52 -10.22
C THR A 390 -80.30 -24.51 -10.43
N LEU A 391 -81.31 -24.86 -11.25
CA LEU A 391 -82.52 -24.05 -11.48
C LEU A 391 -83.74 -24.71 -10.84
N THR A 392 -84.45 -23.97 -10.02
CA THR A 392 -85.71 -24.39 -9.41
C THR A 392 -86.88 -23.81 -10.22
N ALA A 393 -87.61 -24.68 -10.93
CA ALA A 393 -88.86 -24.28 -11.58
C ALA A 393 -89.98 -24.09 -10.54
N THR A 394 -90.79 -23.06 -10.71
CA THR A 394 -92.00 -22.82 -9.92
C THR A 394 -93.24 -22.91 -10.80
N LEU A 395 -94.32 -23.48 -10.26
CA LEU A 395 -95.55 -23.73 -10.98
C LEU A 395 -96.69 -22.88 -10.41
N ASN A 396 -97.32 -22.07 -11.26
CA ASN A 396 -98.55 -21.36 -10.89
C ASN A 396 -99.72 -21.93 -11.70
N ALA A 397 -100.55 -22.74 -11.04
CA ALA A 397 -101.70 -23.38 -11.65
C ALA A 397 -102.93 -22.48 -11.68
N GLN A 398 -103.63 -22.49 -12.81
CA GLN A 398 -104.86 -21.73 -13.01
C GLN A 398 -106.09 -22.56 -12.61
N ASN A 399 -107.12 -21.88 -12.10
CA ASN A 399 -108.44 -22.46 -11.94
C ASN A 399 -109.04 -22.82 -13.31
N LYS A 400 -109.89 -23.85 -13.31
CA LYS A 400 -110.48 -24.42 -14.52
C LYS A 400 -111.94 -24.80 -14.28
N ILE A 401 -112.77 -24.63 -15.30
CA ILE A 401 -114.12 -25.22 -15.35
C ILE A 401 -113.98 -26.69 -15.75
N TYR A 402 -114.63 -27.59 -15.02
CA TYR A 402 -114.57 -29.03 -15.28
C TYR A 402 -114.98 -29.37 -16.72
N ASP A 403 -114.12 -30.13 -17.40
CA ASP A 403 -114.26 -30.50 -18.82
C ASP A 403 -114.04 -32.01 -19.06
N GLY A 404 -113.97 -32.80 -17.98
CA GLY A 404 -113.75 -34.24 -18.04
C GLY A 404 -112.29 -34.69 -18.22
N ASN A 405 -111.32 -33.79 -18.37
CA ASN A 405 -109.89 -34.11 -18.44
C ASN A 405 -109.10 -33.57 -17.22
N ASN A 406 -107.94 -34.17 -16.94
CA ASN A 406 -107.06 -33.76 -15.85
C ASN A 406 -105.93 -32.81 -16.29
N SER A 407 -105.94 -32.28 -17.51
CA SER A 407 -104.93 -31.31 -17.96
C SER A 407 -105.10 -29.98 -17.21
N ALA A 408 -103.99 -29.39 -16.77
CA ALA A 408 -103.93 -28.11 -16.09
C ALA A 408 -103.29 -27.05 -16.98
N SER A 409 -103.84 -25.84 -16.95
CA SER A 409 -103.16 -24.65 -17.49
C SER A 409 -102.30 -24.05 -16.39
N VAL A 410 -101.03 -23.81 -16.70
CA VAL A 410 -100.02 -23.34 -15.75
C VAL A 410 -99.17 -22.25 -16.39
N SER A 411 -98.61 -21.37 -15.56
CA SER A 411 -97.47 -20.54 -15.94
C SER A 411 -96.24 -20.98 -15.14
N TYR A 412 -95.13 -21.17 -15.84
CA TYR A 412 -93.85 -21.52 -15.23
C TYR A 412 -93.09 -20.25 -14.84
N GLY A 413 -92.57 -20.23 -13.61
CA GLY A 413 -91.53 -19.30 -13.18
C GLY A 413 -90.25 -20.05 -12.84
N ASP A 414 -89.17 -19.33 -12.55
CA ASP A 414 -87.89 -19.91 -12.16
C ASP A 414 -87.01 -18.89 -11.41
N ASP A 415 -85.88 -19.35 -10.89
CA ASP A 415 -84.88 -18.59 -10.15
C ASP A 415 -83.61 -18.29 -10.97
N ARG A 416 -83.75 -18.13 -12.31
CA ARG A 416 -82.60 -17.90 -13.21
C ARG A 416 -81.73 -16.73 -12.77
N ILE A 417 -80.45 -16.83 -13.10
CA ILE A 417 -79.45 -15.79 -12.83
C ILE A 417 -79.56 -14.70 -13.90
N GLY A 418 -79.74 -13.45 -13.44
CA GLY A 418 -79.74 -12.26 -14.30
C GLY A 418 -80.84 -12.28 -15.36
N GLN A 419 -80.50 -11.91 -16.59
CA GLN A 419 -81.44 -11.87 -17.72
C GLN A 419 -81.20 -13.01 -18.72
N ASP A 420 -80.78 -14.17 -18.21
CA ASP A 420 -80.52 -15.33 -19.05
C ASP A 420 -81.75 -15.76 -19.86
N VAL A 421 -81.48 -16.14 -21.11
CA VAL A 421 -82.50 -16.49 -22.10
C VAL A 421 -82.73 -18.00 -22.05
N LEU A 422 -83.69 -18.39 -21.22
CA LEU A 422 -84.21 -19.76 -21.12
C LEU A 422 -85.74 -19.81 -21.00
N VAL A 423 -86.30 -20.97 -21.30
CA VAL A 423 -87.72 -21.28 -21.15
C VAL A 423 -87.86 -22.61 -20.42
N VAL A 424 -88.65 -22.61 -19.35
CA VAL A 424 -89.10 -23.82 -18.65
C VAL A 424 -90.38 -24.32 -19.31
N SER A 425 -90.43 -25.62 -19.61
CA SER A 425 -91.61 -26.28 -20.18
C SER A 425 -91.86 -27.62 -19.48
N GLY A 426 -93.10 -28.11 -19.53
CA GLY A 426 -93.48 -29.40 -18.97
C GLY A 426 -94.97 -29.70 -19.17
N THR A 427 -95.40 -30.90 -18.80
CA THR A 427 -96.80 -31.32 -18.86
C THR A 427 -97.45 -31.28 -17.47
N ALA A 428 -98.42 -30.39 -17.27
CA ALA A 428 -99.09 -30.20 -16.00
C ALA A 428 -100.48 -30.85 -15.95
N THR A 429 -100.76 -31.57 -14.86
CA THR A 429 -102.03 -32.26 -14.63
C THR A 429 -102.53 -32.10 -13.20
N PHE A 430 -103.84 -32.01 -13.02
CA PHE A 430 -104.50 -32.24 -11.74
C PHE A 430 -104.34 -33.72 -11.33
N ASN A 431 -104.30 -33.98 -10.02
CA ASN A 431 -104.20 -35.33 -9.45
C ASN A 431 -105.29 -36.30 -9.95
N ASP A 432 -106.48 -35.80 -10.29
CA ASP A 432 -107.55 -36.54 -10.97
C ASP A 432 -108.46 -35.58 -11.76
N LYS A 433 -109.46 -36.11 -12.48
CA LYS A 433 -110.38 -35.27 -13.28
C LYS A 433 -111.46 -34.55 -12.47
N ASN A 434 -111.81 -35.00 -11.27
CA ASN A 434 -113.01 -34.59 -10.53
C ASN A 434 -112.92 -33.12 -10.06
N ALA A 435 -114.05 -32.41 -10.00
CA ALA A 435 -114.05 -31.03 -9.50
C ALA A 435 -113.88 -30.99 -7.97
N ALA A 436 -112.94 -30.19 -7.47
CA ALA A 436 -112.72 -29.91 -6.05
C ALA A 436 -111.96 -28.57 -5.88
N THR A 437 -111.99 -27.99 -4.69
CA THR A 437 -111.16 -26.84 -4.34
C THR A 437 -109.78 -27.30 -3.88
N GLY A 438 -108.73 -26.51 -4.14
CA GLY A 438 -107.38 -26.78 -3.63
C GLY A 438 -106.72 -28.05 -4.19
N LYS A 439 -107.06 -28.43 -5.43
CA LYS A 439 -106.46 -29.61 -6.07
C LYS A 439 -104.96 -29.43 -6.31
N THR A 440 -104.18 -30.46 -6.04
CA THR A 440 -102.77 -30.52 -6.42
C THR A 440 -102.64 -30.59 -7.93
N VAL A 441 -101.76 -29.74 -8.48
CA VAL A 441 -101.28 -29.81 -9.86
C VAL A 441 -99.81 -30.20 -9.80
N THR A 442 -99.41 -31.14 -10.65
CA THR A 442 -98.02 -31.55 -10.81
C THR A 442 -97.63 -31.38 -12.26
N ALA A 443 -96.50 -30.71 -12.50
CA ALA A 443 -95.84 -30.69 -13.79
C ALA A 443 -94.80 -31.79 -13.86
N ASN A 444 -94.91 -32.68 -14.85
CA ASN A 444 -93.92 -33.73 -15.11
C ASN A 444 -93.16 -33.45 -16.40
N GLY A 445 -91.92 -33.98 -16.48
CA GLY A 445 -91.09 -33.88 -17.67
C GLY A 445 -90.59 -32.45 -17.91
N LEU A 446 -90.21 -31.75 -16.83
CA LEU A 446 -89.66 -30.41 -16.95
C LEU A 446 -88.40 -30.41 -17.81
N ALA A 447 -88.33 -29.46 -18.74
CA ALA A 447 -87.20 -29.28 -19.65
C ALA A 447 -86.88 -27.81 -19.85
N LEU A 448 -85.59 -27.52 -20.08
CA LEU A 448 -85.07 -26.19 -20.38
C LEU A 448 -84.70 -26.07 -21.85
N THR A 449 -85.10 -24.96 -22.48
CA THR A 449 -84.68 -24.58 -23.84
C THR A 449 -84.25 -23.12 -23.87
N GLY A 450 -83.51 -22.71 -24.90
CA GLY A 450 -82.97 -21.34 -25.02
C GLY A 450 -81.44 -21.33 -25.06
N THR A 451 -80.87 -20.15 -25.34
CA THR A 451 -79.41 -20.00 -25.54
C THR A 451 -78.62 -20.17 -24.26
N ASP A 452 -79.20 -19.85 -23.10
CA ASP A 452 -78.53 -19.99 -21.80
C ASP A 452 -78.97 -21.26 -21.04
N ALA A 453 -79.88 -22.07 -21.59
CA ALA A 453 -80.38 -23.28 -20.93
C ALA A 453 -79.27 -24.30 -20.62
N GLY A 454 -78.20 -24.33 -21.42
CA GLY A 454 -77.04 -25.18 -21.19
C GLY A 454 -76.27 -24.87 -19.90
N ASN A 455 -76.48 -23.69 -19.32
CA ASN A 455 -75.83 -23.25 -18.09
C ASN A 455 -76.52 -23.73 -16.81
N TYR A 456 -77.66 -24.41 -16.95
CA TYR A 456 -78.49 -24.84 -15.83
C TYR A 456 -78.76 -26.35 -15.83
N GLU A 457 -78.90 -26.90 -14.63
CA GLU A 457 -79.47 -28.21 -14.37
C GLU A 457 -80.73 -28.04 -13.53
N LEU A 458 -81.85 -28.63 -13.94
CA LEU A 458 -83.10 -28.57 -13.17
C LEU A 458 -82.92 -29.28 -11.82
N ALA A 459 -83.32 -28.62 -10.74
CA ALA A 459 -83.33 -29.21 -9.39
C ALA A 459 -84.19 -30.47 -9.31
N SER A 460 -85.25 -30.52 -10.12
CA SER A 460 -86.17 -31.64 -10.27
C SER A 460 -86.77 -31.65 -11.68
N THR A 461 -87.07 -32.84 -12.20
CA THR A 461 -87.84 -32.99 -13.45
C THR A 461 -89.36 -32.89 -13.23
N THR A 462 -89.77 -32.62 -11.99
CA THR A 462 -91.16 -32.40 -11.56
C THR A 462 -91.28 -31.17 -10.67
N ALA A 463 -92.41 -30.45 -10.75
CA ALA A 463 -92.74 -29.30 -9.90
C ALA A 463 -94.20 -29.31 -9.45
#